data_AF-A0A084H0I1-F1
#
_entry.id   AF-A0A084H0I1-F1
#
_cell.length_a   1.000
_cell.length_b   1.000
_cell.length_c   1.000
_cell.angle_alpha   90.00
_cell.angle_beta   90.00
_cell.angle_gamma   90.00
#
_symmetry.space_group_name_H-M   'P 1'
#
loop_
_entity.id
_entity.type
_entity.pdbx_description
1 polymer ?
#
loop_
_entity_poly.entity_id
_entity_poly.type
_entity_poly.pdbx_seq_one_letter_code
_entity_poly.pdbx_strand_id
1 'polypeptide(L)'
;MTSEDEVNRKYKVIFIRISIVGLLVMAFLGYGVYWAFYDMNRLPTGSYLTEVKSPDGKYTLKAYITNGGATTSYSIRGELVFNKEENKSKNIYWNYRENSANITWTDNETVVINGHTLKVPGGKYDFRQQ
;
A
#
# COMPACT_ATOMS: atom_id res chain seq x y z
N MET A 1 10.48 -33.50 -44.14
CA MET A 1 10.90 -32.92 -42.85
C MET A 1 12.12 -33.70 -42.40
N THR A 2 13.27 -33.04 -42.25
CA THR A 2 14.54 -33.70 -41.90
C THR A 2 14.65 -33.96 -40.39
N SER A 3 15.51 -34.88 -39.97
CA SER A 3 15.75 -35.15 -38.54
C SER A 3 16.26 -33.90 -37.80
N GLU A 4 16.99 -33.03 -38.50
CA GLU A 4 17.49 -31.75 -38.00
C GLU A 4 16.35 -30.75 -37.73
N ASP A 5 15.35 -30.67 -38.62
CA ASP A 5 14.15 -29.82 -38.42
C ASP A 5 13.36 -30.24 -37.17
N GLU A 6 13.26 -31.54 -36.91
CA GLU A 6 12.53 -32.06 -35.75
C GLU A 6 13.24 -31.72 -34.43
N VAL A 7 14.58 -31.85 -34.42
CA VAL A 7 15.43 -31.52 -33.28
C VAL A 7 15.36 -30.01 -32.97
N ASN A 8 15.49 -29.16 -33.98
CA ASN A 8 15.37 -27.70 -33.83
C ASN A 8 13.98 -27.28 -33.32
N ARG A 9 12.91 -27.94 -33.80
CA ARG A 9 11.54 -27.73 -33.29
C ARG A 9 11.43 -28.09 -31.81
N LYS A 10 12.01 -29.22 -31.37
CA LYS A 10 12.01 -29.64 -29.95
C LYS A 10 12.77 -28.63 -29.09
N TYR A 11 13.96 -28.19 -29.49
CA TYR A 11 14.71 -27.16 -28.77
C TYR A 11 13.95 -25.85 -28.66
N LYS A 12 13.30 -25.39 -29.74
CA LYS A 12 12.44 -24.20 -29.71
C LYS A 12 11.30 -24.32 -28.71
N VAL A 13 10.61 -25.46 -28.66
CA VAL A 13 9.51 -25.70 -27.70
C VAL A 13 10.03 -25.75 -26.25
N ILE A 14 11.16 -26.41 -26.00
CA ILE A 14 11.79 -26.46 -24.67
C ILE A 14 12.19 -25.06 -24.23
N PHE A 15 12.84 -24.29 -25.11
CA PHE A 15 13.24 -22.92 -24.85
C PHE A 15 12.06 -22.01 -24.51
N ILE A 16 10.94 -22.12 -25.25
CA ILE A 16 9.71 -21.38 -24.95
C ILE A 16 9.18 -21.74 -23.55
N ARG A 17 9.15 -23.04 -23.19
CA ARG A 17 8.68 -23.48 -21.87
C ARG A 17 9.55 -22.94 -20.74
N ILE A 18 10.88 -23.02 -20.89
CA ILE A 18 11.83 -22.45 -19.92
C ILE A 18 11.64 -20.95 -19.79
N SER A 19 11.43 -20.24 -20.91
CA SER A 19 11.19 -18.80 -20.91
C SER A 19 9.91 -18.43 -20.17
N ILE A 20 8.81 -19.18 -20.37
CA ILE A 20 7.56 -18.98 -19.64
C ILE A 20 7.76 -19.19 -18.14
N VAL A 21 8.45 -20.27 -17.75
CA VAL A 21 8.75 -20.53 -16.33
C VAL A 21 9.62 -19.42 -15.74
N GLY A 22 10.64 -18.96 -16.48
CA GLY A 22 11.48 -17.84 -16.06
C GLY A 22 10.70 -16.54 -15.85
N LEU A 23 9.76 -16.22 -16.74
CA LEU A 23 8.85 -15.07 -16.60
C LEU A 23 7.95 -15.20 -15.36
N LEU A 24 7.40 -16.38 -15.10
CA LEU A 24 6.59 -16.62 -13.90
C LEU A 24 7.41 -16.44 -12.61
N VAL A 25 8.65 -16.92 -12.58
CA VAL A 25 9.56 -16.73 -11.44
C VAL A 25 9.86 -15.25 -11.24
N MET A 26 10.18 -14.51 -12.31
CA MET A 26 10.43 -13.06 -12.21
C MET A 26 9.19 -12.30 -11.72
N ALA A 27 8.00 -12.63 -12.21
CA ALA A 27 6.75 -12.03 -11.75
C ALA A 27 6.49 -12.32 -10.26
N PHE A 28 6.76 -13.55 -9.80
CA PHE A 28 6.62 -13.92 -8.40
C PHE A 28 7.60 -13.17 -7.50
N LEU A 29 8.86 -13.05 -7.90
CA LEU A 29 9.87 -12.28 -7.18
C LEU A 29 9.51 -10.79 -7.12
N GLY A 30 9.06 -10.22 -8.25
CA GLY A 30 8.59 -8.84 -8.31
C GLY A 30 7.40 -8.58 -7.38
N TYR A 31 6.43 -9.50 -7.35
CA TYR A 31 5.31 -9.44 -6.42
C TYR A 31 5.79 -9.52 -4.96
N GLY A 32 6.75 -10.39 -4.64
CA GLY A 32 7.33 -10.50 -3.30
C GLY A 32 8.00 -9.20 -2.84
N VAL A 33 8.73 -8.52 -3.72
CA VAL A 33 9.33 -7.20 -3.44
C VAL A 33 8.24 -6.15 -3.22
N TYR A 34 7.22 -6.10 -4.08
CA TYR A 34 6.10 -5.18 -3.92
C TYR A 34 5.39 -5.39 -2.57
N TRP A 35 5.07 -6.63 -2.25
CA TRP A 35 4.44 -7.01 -0.99
C TRP A 35 5.31 -6.68 0.23
N ALA A 36 6.64 -6.82 0.13
CA ALA A 36 7.55 -6.53 1.23
C ALA A 36 7.70 -5.04 1.55
N PHE A 37 7.71 -4.18 0.53
CA PHE A 37 8.13 -2.78 0.69
C PHE A 37 7.05 -1.75 0.38
N TYR A 38 5.99 -2.10 -0.35
CA TYR A 38 4.98 -1.15 -0.84
C TYR A 38 3.56 -1.45 -0.33
N ASP A 39 3.33 -2.59 0.34
CA ASP A 39 2.03 -2.91 0.92
C ASP A 39 1.68 -1.94 2.08
N MET A 40 0.52 -1.28 1.98
CA MET A 40 0.02 -0.36 3.01
C MET A 40 -0.37 -1.08 4.31
N ASN A 41 -0.64 -2.38 4.27
CA ASN A 41 -0.92 -3.16 5.48
C ASN A 41 0.33 -3.50 6.28
N ARG A 42 1.53 -3.28 5.70
CA ARG A 42 2.82 -3.57 6.34
C ARG A 42 3.52 -2.32 6.88
N LEU A 43 2.80 -1.21 6.96
CA LEU A 43 3.34 0.01 7.54
C LEU A 43 3.64 -0.18 9.03
N PRO A 44 4.68 0.49 9.58
CA PRO A 44 4.95 0.49 11.01
C PRO A 44 3.72 0.89 11.82
N THR A 45 3.56 0.33 13.02
CA THR A 45 2.45 0.69 13.93
C THR A 45 2.48 2.15 14.32
N GLY A 46 3.65 2.63 14.73
CA GLY A 46 3.82 3.99 15.24
C GLY A 46 3.18 4.20 16.61
N SER A 47 3.34 5.42 17.11
CA SER A 47 2.75 5.91 18.35
C SER A 47 1.51 6.74 18.02
N TYR A 48 0.42 6.52 18.75
CA TYR A 48 -0.83 7.26 18.57
C TYR A 48 -0.61 8.77 18.74
N LEU A 49 -1.21 9.57 17.85
CA LEU A 49 -1.21 11.03 17.94
C LEU A 49 -2.60 11.58 18.25
N THR A 50 -3.58 11.27 17.39
CA THR A 50 -4.91 11.88 17.44
C THR A 50 -5.91 11.05 16.63
N GLU A 51 -7.19 11.32 16.81
CA GLU A 51 -8.27 10.75 16.00
C GLU A 51 -9.37 11.77 15.74
N VAL A 52 -10.04 11.66 14.59
CA VAL A 52 -11.20 12.48 14.23
C VAL A 52 -12.28 11.61 13.60
N LYS A 53 -13.51 11.72 14.10
CA LYS A 53 -14.69 11.00 13.59
C LYS A 53 -15.30 11.73 12.39
N SER A 54 -15.82 10.98 11.42
CA SER A 54 -16.62 11.55 10.35
C SER A 54 -17.90 12.19 10.91
N PRO A 55 -18.49 13.18 10.24
CA PRO A 55 -19.69 13.86 10.73
C PRO A 55 -20.88 12.92 11.00
N ASP A 56 -21.02 11.86 10.20
CA ASP A 56 -22.04 10.82 10.37
C ASP A 56 -21.64 9.69 11.33
N GLY A 57 -20.42 9.74 11.88
CA GLY A 57 -19.86 8.73 12.78
C GLY A 57 -19.61 7.37 12.15
N LYS A 58 -19.73 7.21 10.82
CA LYS A 58 -19.47 5.94 10.11
C LYS A 58 -17.99 5.56 10.16
N TYR A 59 -17.10 6.56 10.19
CA TYR A 59 -15.67 6.40 10.16
C TYR A 59 -14.98 7.11 11.32
N THR A 60 -13.85 6.57 11.75
CA THR A 60 -12.88 7.28 12.59
C THR A 60 -11.53 7.22 11.92
N LEU A 61 -10.89 8.36 11.68
CA LEU A 61 -9.52 8.40 11.20
C LEU A 61 -8.57 8.58 12.38
N LYS A 62 -7.70 7.58 12.61
CA LYS A 62 -6.65 7.62 13.62
C LYS A 62 -5.31 7.91 12.98
N ALA A 63 -4.53 8.82 13.54
CA ALA A 63 -3.18 9.13 13.09
C ALA A 63 -2.13 8.65 14.09
N TYR A 64 -1.04 8.16 13.53
CA TYR A 64 0.10 7.63 14.27
C TYR A 64 1.39 8.25 13.72
N ILE A 65 2.29 8.67 14.60
CA ILE A 65 3.65 9.05 14.23
C ILE A 65 4.53 7.80 14.22
N THR A 66 5.34 7.67 13.18
CA THR A 66 6.28 6.56 13.03
C THR A 66 7.70 7.09 12.94
N ASN A 67 8.64 6.40 13.58
CA ASN A 67 10.06 6.72 13.56
C ASN A 67 10.81 5.55 12.90
N GLY A 68 11.56 5.83 11.83
CA GLY A 68 12.37 4.83 11.13
C GLY A 68 13.77 4.61 11.73
N GLY A 69 14.14 5.35 12.79
CA GLY A 69 15.45 5.32 13.43
C GLY A 69 16.16 6.67 13.43
N ALA A 70 17.34 6.72 14.05
CA ALA A 70 18.06 7.96 14.39
C ALA A 70 18.35 8.89 13.19
N THR A 71 18.53 8.35 11.99
CA THR A 71 18.87 9.11 10.77
C THR A 71 17.70 9.34 9.84
N THR A 72 16.47 9.00 10.26
CA THR A 72 15.27 9.12 9.42
C THR A 72 14.30 10.15 9.99
N SER A 73 13.65 10.92 9.11
CA SER A 73 12.54 11.76 9.52
C SER A 73 11.32 10.93 9.93
N TYR A 74 10.45 11.53 10.74
CA TYR A 74 9.16 10.95 11.08
C TYR A 74 8.25 10.82 9.85
N SER A 75 7.33 9.87 9.93
CA SER A 75 6.22 9.73 8.97
C SER A 75 4.89 9.64 9.72
N ILE A 76 3.83 10.11 9.09
CA ILE A 76 2.47 9.97 9.60
C ILE A 76 1.76 8.82 8.89
N ARG A 77 1.18 7.92 9.68
CA ARG A 77 0.29 6.86 9.24
C ARG A 77 -1.14 7.19 9.64
N GLY A 78 -2.07 7.17 8.69
CA GLY A 78 -3.50 7.29 8.93
C GLY A 78 -4.23 5.96 8.74
N GLU A 79 -4.91 5.51 9.79
CA GLU A 79 -5.74 4.31 9.82
C GLU A 79 -7.22 4.70 9.84
N LEU A 80 -7.98 4.26 8.84
CA LEU A 80 -9.43 4.42 8.77
C LEU A 80 -10.11 3.24 9.47
N VAL A 81 -10.84 3.52 10.54
CA VAL A 81 -11.66 2.56 11.29
C VAL A 81 -13.11 2.65 10.83
N PHE A 82 -13.73 1.49 10.55
CA PHE A 82 -15.13 1.38 10.15
C PHE A 82 -15.98 1.16 11.41
N ASN A 83 -16.59 2.21 11.95
CA ASN A 83 -17.22 2.15 13.29
C ASN A 83 -18.44 1.21 13.36
N LYS A 84 -19.05 0.88 12.21
CA LYS A 84 -20.20 -0.03 12.11
C LYS A 84 -19.82 -1.48 11.81
N GLU A 85 -18.54 -1.76 11.55
CA GLU A 85 -18.04 -3.08 11.20
C GLU A 85 -16.98 -3.51 12.21
N GLU A 86 -17.20 -4.61 12.92
CA GLU A 86 -16.29 -5.07 13.97
C GLU A 86 -14.89 -5.37 13.42
N ASN A 87 -13.86 -4.89 14.11
CA ASN A 87 -12.44 -5.14 13.82
C ASN A 87 -12.00 -4.82 12.38
N LYS A 88 -12.73 -3.93 11.68
CA LYS A 88 -12.37 -3.51 10.33
C LYS A 88 -11.69 -2.16 10.35
N SER A 89 -10.42 -2.15 9.99
CA SER A 89 -9.64 -0.95 9.72
C SER A 89 -8.75 -1.13 8.50
N LYS A 90 -8.24 -0.03 7.95
CA LYS A 90 -7.21 -0.06 6.92
C LYS A 90 -6.37 1.21 6.91
N ASN A 91 -5.11 1.09 6.49
CA ASN A 91 -4.26 2.25 6.31
C ASN A 91 -4.63 2.97 5.00
N ILE A 92 -4.93 4.27 5.11
CA ILE A 92 -5.29 5.12 3.97
C ILE A 92 -4.30 6.26 3.74
N TYR A 93 -3.41 6.54 4.69
CA TYR A 93 -2.48 7.66 4.58
C TYR A 93 -1.10 7.24 5.06
N TRP A 94 -0.09 7.54 4.24
CA TRP A 94 1.31 7.33 4.54
C TRP A 94 2.13 8.46 3.92
N ASN A 95 2.68 9.35 4.75
CA ASN A 95 3.51 10.46 4.29
C ASN A 95 4.79 10.61 5.09
N TYR A 96 5.90 10.90 4.39
CA TYR A 96 7.25 11.05 4.96
C TYR A 96 7.58 12.52 5.22
N ARG A 97 8.44 12.76 6.21
CA ARG A 97 8.81 14.11 6.70
C ARG A 97 7.64 14.88 7.29
N GLU A 98 6.82 14.17 8.06
CA GLU A 98 5.72 14.76 8.81
C GLU A 98 5.78 14.33 10.28
N ASN A 99 5.53 15.29 11.18
CA ASN A 99 5.60 15.10 12.64
C ASN A 99 4.27 15.41 13.35
N SER A 100 3.26 15.87 12.62
CA SER A 100 1.94 16.19 13.15
C SER A 100 0.86 15.80 12.15
N ALA A 101 -0.36 15.54 12.63
CA ALA A 101 -1.50 15.21 11.80
C ALA A 101 -2.60 16.27 11.99
N ASN A 102 -2.80 17.12 10.98
CA ASN A 102 -3.99 17.97 10.86
C ASN A 102 -5.03 17.21 10.04
N ILE A 103 -6.15 16.87 10.68
CA ILE A 103 -7.22 16.05 10.12
C ILE A 103 -8.51 16.85 10.14
N THR A 104 -9.14 17.01 8.99
CA THR A 104 -10.46 17.66 8.87
C THR A 104 -11.35 16.87 7.93
N TRP A 105 -12.59 16.60 8.33
CA TRP A 105 -13.61 16.05 7.45
C TRP A 105 -14.35 17.20 6.75
N THR A 106 -14.41 17.15 5.42
CA THR A 106 -15.18 18.14 4.63
C THR A 106 -16.62 17.69 4.41
N ASP A 107 -16.86 16.38 4.44
CA ASP A 107 -18.17 15.73 4.40
C ASP A 107 -18.08 14.33 5.03
N ASN A 108 -19.12 13.50 4.89
CA ASN A 108 -19.19 12.17 5.49
C ASN A 108 -18.17 11.16 4.94
N GLU A 109 -17.67 11.38 3.73
CA GLU A 109 -16.81 10.44 3.00
C GLU A 109 -15.52 11.10 2.47
N THR A 110 -15.25 12.36 2.80
CA THR A 110 -14.06 13.08 2.37
C THR A 110 -13.31 13.64 3.57
N VAL A 111 -12.05 13.23 3.70
CA VAL A 111 -11.15 13.66 4.77
C VAL A 111 -9.90 14.31 4.16
N VAL A 112 -9.43 15.39 4.78
CA VAL A 112 -8.20 16.09 4.46
C VAL A 112 -7.19 15.83 5.56
N ILE A 113 -6.03 15.30 5.20
CA ILE A 113 -4.93 14.97 6.12
C ILE A 113 -3.69 15.71 5.65
N ASN A 114 -3.22 16.69 6.43
CA ASN A 114 -2.06 17.53 6.09
C ASN A 114 -2.12 18.10 4.66
N GLY A 115 -3.31 18.53 4.23
CA GLY A 115 -3.54 19.09 2.89
C GLY A 115 -3.86 18.08 1.80
N HIS A 116 -3.77 16.77 2.06
CA HIS A 116 -4.15 15.72 1.12
C HIS A 116 -5.61 15.31 1.28
N THR A 117 -6.41 15.51 0.24
CA THR A 117 -7.82 15.14 0.21
C THR A 117 -8.01 13.67 -0.20
N LEU A 118 -8.70 12.89 0.62
CA LEU A 118 -8.99 11.47 0.39
C LEU A 118 -10.49 11.19 0.48
N LYS A 119 -11.03 10.54 -0.55
CA LYS A 119 -12.41 10.05 -0.57
C LYS A 119 -12.49 8.63 -0.03
N VAL A 120 -12.96 8.44 1.19
CA VAL A 120 -13.09 7.14 1.85
C VAL A 120 -14.35 6.39 1.40
N PRO A 121 -14.39 5.04 1.50
CA PRO A 121 -13.30 4.19 1.93
C PRO A 121 -12.23 3.98 0.85
N GLY A 122 -12.46 4.29 -0.42
CA GLY A 122 -11.57 3.86 -1.52
C GLY A 122 -10.21 4.57 -1.60
N GLY A 123 -10.17 5.86 -1.23
CA GLY A 123 -9.03 6.75 -1.38
C GLY A 123 -7.88 6.40 -0.44
N LYS A 124 -6.66 6.58 -0.96
CA LYS A 124 -5.44 6.45 -0.19
C LYS A 124 -4.38 7.44 -0.69
N TYR A 125 -3.48 7.81 0.20
CA TYR A 125 -2.25 8.51 -0.12
C TYR A 125 -1.06 7.72 0.37
N ASP A 126 -0.10 7.49 -0.52
CA ASP A 126 1.16 6.84 -0.22
C ASP A 126 2.26 7.60 -0.96
N PHE A 127 3.13 8.29 -0.20
CA PHE A 127 4.21 9.09 -0.77
C PHE A 127 5.18 8.27 -1.64
N ARG A 128 5.22 6.94 -1.47
CA ARG A 128 6.06 6.04 -2.27
C ARG A 128 5.55 5.88 -3.71
N GLN A 129 4.32 6.31 -3.99
CA GLN A 129 3.62 6.14 -5.27
C GLN A 129 3.18 7.47 -5.90
N GLN A 130 3.69 8.62 -5.42
CA GLN A 130 3.41 9.95 -5.98
C GLN A 130 4.51 10.41 -6.95
#